data_AF-A0A767XH32-F1
#
_entry.id   AF-A0A767XH32-F1
#
_cell.length_a   1.000
_cell.length_b   1.000
_cell.length_c   1.000
_cell.angle_alpha   90.00
_cell.angle_beta   90.00
_cell.angle_gamma   90.00
#
_symmetry.space_group_name_H-M   'P 1'
#
loop_
_entity.id
_entity.type
_entity.pdbx_description
1 polymer ?
#
loop_
_entity_poly.entity_id
_entity_poly.type
_entity_poly.pdbx_seq_one_letter_code
_entity_poly.pdbx_strand_id
1 'polypeptide(L)'
;LTLDTAQGEEGTGHAEGASGTFRTSFLPATTAPQTPAEYDAVWSAWRRAAPAEESRGRAAVVQKMRACLNNGNAVLNVGESGLTTLPDCLPAHITTLVIPDNNLTSLPALPPELRTLEVSGNQLTSLPVLPPGLLELSIFSNPLTHLPALPSGLCKLWIFGNQLTSLPVLP
;
A
#
# COMPACT_ATOMS: atom_id res chain seq x y z
N LEU A 1 -79.82 3.26 34.18
CA LEU A 1 -80.25 1.85 34.12
C LEU A 1 -79.58 1.23 32.90
N THR A 2 -78.46 0.51 32.97
CA THR A 2 -77.52 0.09 34.06
C THR A 2 -76.11 0.04 33.41
N LEU A 3 -74.97 0.36 34.04
CA LEU A 3 -74.23 -0.38 35.10
C LEU A 3 -74.04 -1.88 34.72
N ASP A 4 -72.85 -2.51 34.75
CA ASP A 4 -71.43 -2.10 34.94
C ASP A 4 -70.51 -3.25 34.38
N THR A 5 -69.16 -3.33 34.37
CA THR A 5 -67.98 -2.59 34.91
C THR A 5 -66.79 -2.73 33.89
N ALA A 6 -65.65 -2.00 33.92
CA ALA A 6 -64.36 -2.16 34.67
C ALA A 6 -63.65 -3.56 34.59
N GLN A 7 -62.31 -3.73 34.65
CA GLN A 7 -61.17 -2.83 34.94
C GLN A 7 -59.79 -3.44 34.56
N GLY A 8 -58.73 -2.61 34.40
CA GLY A 8 -57.30 -2.96 34.66
C GLY A 8 -56.50 -3.69 33.54
N GLU A 9 -55.17 -3.57 33.43
CA GLU A 9 -54.17 -2.70 34.09
C GLU A 9 -53.01 -2.37 33.12
N GLU A 10 -52.25 -1.31 33.40
CA GLU A 10 -50.93 -1.05 32.77
C GLU A 10 -49.80 -1.85 33.46
N GLY A 11 -48.77 -2.24 32.71
CA GLY A 11 -47.57 -2.88 33.26
C GLY A 11 -46.32 -2.56 32.44
N THR A 12 -45.53 -1.58 32.88
CA THR A 12 -44.27 -1.21 32.22
C THR A 12 -43.12 -2.09 32.70
N GLY A 13 -42.25 -2.53 31.77
CA GLY A 13 -41.07 -3.33 32.10
C GLY A 13 -39.99 -3.23 31.03
N HIS A 14 -38.79 -2.77 31.41
CA HIS A 14 -37.57 -2.92 30.62
C HIS A 14 -36.90 -4.26 30.97
N ALA A 15 -36.36 -4.99 29.97
CA ALA A 15 -35.02 -5.59 30.02
C ALA A 15 -34.66 -6.32 28.71
N GLU A 16 -33.36 -6.55 28.55
CA GLU A 16 -32.64 -7.15 27.43
C GLU A 16 -33.11 -8.53 26.95
N GLY A 17 -32.92 -8.80 25.65
CA GLY A 17 -33.07 -10.13 25.05
C GLY A 17 -32.42 -10.18 23.65
N ALA A 18 -31.20 -10.70 23.55
CA ALA A 18 -30.40 -10.60 22.33
C ALA A 18 -30.93 -11.45 21.16
N SER A 19 -30.87 -10.92 19.93
CA SER A 19 -31.02 -11.72 18.69
C SER A 19 -30.31 -11.08 17.48
N GLY A 20 -29.06 -11.48 17.27
CA GLY A 20 -28.57 -11.88 15.94
C GLY A 20 -28.68 -10.91 14.77
N THR A 21 -28.30 -9.64 14.90
CA THR A 21 -27.96 -8.82 13.72
C THR A 21 -26.63 -9.31 13.11
N PHE A 22 -26.72 -10.26 12.18
CA PHE A 22 -25.60 -10.62 11.31
C PHE A 22 -25.19 -9.39 10.49
N ARG A 23 -24.23 -8.61 11.00
CA ARG A 23 -23.47 -7.66 10.17
C ARG A 23 -22.61 -8.49 9.23
N THR A 24 -23.17 -8.75 8.06
CA THR A 24 -22.50 -9.39 6.92
C THR A 24 -21.15 -8.73 6.69
N SER A 25 -20.08 -9.52 6.79
CA SER A 25 -18.71 -9.07 6.55
C SER A 25 -18.47 -8.83 5.06
N PHE A 26 -19.05 -7.74 4.54
CA PHE A 26 -18.71 -7.19 3.25
C PHE A 26 -17.25 -6.70 3.28
N LEU A 27 -16.33 -7.61 3.00
CA LEU A 27 -14.99 -7.26 2.56
C LEU A 27 -15.13 -6.62 1.17
N PRO A 28 -14.82 -5.33 0.99
CA PRO A 28 -14.74 -4.75 -0.35
C PRO A 28 -13.55 -5.37 -1.10
N ALA A 29 -13.70 -5.59 -2.40
CA ALA A 29 -12.65 -6.19 -3.21
C ALA A 29 -11.39 -5.32 -3.20
N THR A 30 -10.24 -5.93 -2.85
CA THR A 30 -8.86 -5.43 -3.03
C THR A 30 -8.68 -3.93 -2.79
N THR A 31 -9.29 -3.40 -1.73
CA THR A 31 -9.15 -1.99 -1.35
C THR A 31 -7.83 -1.81 -0.59
N ALA A 32 -7.02 -0.82 -0.97
CA ALA A 32 -5.79 -0.52 -0.26
C ALA A 32 -6.09 -0.17 1.22
N PRO A 33 -5.26 -0.58 2.19
CA PRO A 33 -5.51 -0.37 3.61
C PRO A 33 -5.78 1.12 3.93
N GLN A 34 -6.85 1.37 4.67
CA GLN A 34 -7.33 2.73 4.99
C GLN A 34 -6.99 3.14 6.42
N THR A 35 -6.72 2.17 7.30
CA THR A 35 -6.41 2.38 8.71
C THR A 35 -4.97 1.94 9.04
N PRO A 36 -4.30 2.57 10.03
CA PRO A 36 -2.97 2.15 10.47
C PRO A 36 -2.89 0.68 10.90
N ALA A 37 -3.99 0.11 11.40
CA ALA A 37 -4.06 -1.30 11.81
C ALA A 37 -3.98 -2.28 10.63
N GLU A 38 -4.58 -1.95 9.48
CA GLU A 38 -4.51 -2.79 8.27
C GLU A 38 -3.11 -2.74 7.65
N TYR A 39 -2.49 -1.54 7.59
CA TYR A 39 -1.07 -1.42 7.22
C TYR A 39 -0.19 -2.27 8.14
N ASP A 40 -0.40 -2.21 9.46
CA ASP A 40 0.39 -2.98 10.41
C ASP A 40 0.24 -4.49 10.22
N ALA A 41 -0.96 -4.97 9.89
CA ALA A 41 -1.22 -6.37 9.58
C ALA A 41 -0.45 -6.84 8.33
N VAL A 42 -0.50 -6.08 7.24
CA VAL A 42 0.24 -6.37 5.99
C VAL A 42 1.75 -6.37 6.24
N TRP A 43 2.27 -5.32 6.89
CA TRP A 43 3.70 -5.18 7.17
C TRP A 43 4.21 -6.25 8.15
N SER A 44 3.42 -6.59 9.17
CA SER A 44 3.73 -7.69 10.09
C SER A 44 3.69 -9.06 9.39
N ALA A 45 2.84 -9.26 8.37
CA ALA A 45 2.84 -10.47 7.56
C ALA A 45 4.10 -10.56 6.67
N TRP A 46 4.41 -9.51 5.89
CA TRP A 46 5.60 -9.45 5.03
C TRP A 46 6.92 -9.62 5.82
N ARG A 47 7.00 -9.07 7.03
CA ARG A 47 8.14 -9.25 7.96
C ARG A 47 8.20 -10.66 8.56
N ARG A 48 7.06 -11.35 8.79
CA ARG A 48 7.05 -12.76 9.21
C ARG A 48 7.44 -13.70 8.07
N ALA A 49 7.16 -13.33 6.82
CA ALA A 49 7.56 -14.05 5.61
C ALA A 49 9.00 -13.72 5.16
N ALA A 50 9.86 -13.24 6.06
CA ALA A 50 11.26 -12.92 5.76
C ALA A 50 12.14 -14.18 5.76
N PRO A 51 12.98 -14.38 4.72
CA PRO A 51 14.19 -15.18 4.86
C PRO A 51 15.07 -14.68 6.02
N ALA A 52 15.87 -15.57 6.61
CA ALA A 52 16.65 -15.26 7.81
C ALA A 52 17.58 -14.04 7.63
N GLU A 53 18.19 -13.91 6.44
CA GLU A 53 19.12 -12.82 6.10
C GLU A 53 18.38 -11.48 5.91
N GLU A 54 17.23 -11.50 5.23
CA GLU A 54 16.39 -10.32 5.03
C GLU A 54 15.69 -9.83 6.31
N SER A 55 15.52 -10.68 7.33
CA SER A 55 14.71 -10.40 8.53
C SER A 55 15.01 -9.05 9.19
N ARG A 56 16.30 -8.69 9.32
CA ARG A 56 16.72 -7.39 9.86
C ARG A 56 16.38 -6.24 8.92
N GLY A 57 16.55 -6.42 7.61
CA GLY A 57 16.19 -5.45 6.57
C GLY A 57 14.70 -5.18 6.55
N ARG A 58 13.87 -6.23 6.46
CA ARG A 58 12.40 -6.10 6.51
C ARG A 58 11.92 -5.45 7.81
N ALA A 59 12.53 -5.78 8.95
CA ALA A 59 12.23 -5.11 10.21
C ALA A 59 12.54 -3.60 10.17
N ALA A 60 13.67 -3.19 9.60
CA ALA A 60 14.01 -1.77 9.44
C ALA A 60 13.04 -1.04 8.48
N VAL A 61 12.68 -1.66 7.35
CA VAL A 61 11.71 -1.12 6.39
C VAL A 61 10.34 -0.89 7.03
N VAL A 62 9.82 -1.87 7.78
CA VAL A 62 8.54 -1.72 8.50
C VAL A 62 8.60 -0.58 9.53
N GLN A 63 9.73 -0.38 10.22
CA GLN A 63 9.88 0.75 11.15
C GLN A 63 9.90 2.10 10.40
N LYS A 64 10.55 2.21 9.24
CA LYS A 64 10.49 3.40 8.39
C LYS A 64 9.06 3.69 7.90
N MET A 65 8.33 2.67 7.45
CA MET A 65 6.95 2.80 6.99
C MET A 65 5.99 3.24 8.11
N ARG A 66 6.11 2.64 9.31
CA ARG A 66 5.39 3.06 10.52
C ARG A 66 5.72 4.50 10.91
N ALA A 67 7.00 4.89 10.84
CA ALA A 67 7.41 6.26 11.09
C ALA A 67 6.72 7.24 10.14
N CYS A 68 6.70 6.94 8.82
CA CYS A 68 6.06 7.78 7.80
C CYS A 68 4.55 7.97 8.03
N LEU A 69 3.81 6.93 8.45
CA LEU A 69 2.40 7.11 8.83
C LEU A 69 2.25 7.97 10.10
N ASN A 70 3.10 7.76 11.10
CA ASN A 70 2.97 8.43 12.40
C ASN A 70 3.38 9.91 12.39
N ASN A 71 4.28 10.31 11.48
CA ASN A 71 4.78 11.69 11.37
C ASN A 71 4.37 12.42 10.08
N GLY A 72 3.60 11.78 9.20
CA GLY A 72 3.17 12.36 7.91
C GLY A 72 4.30 12.55 6.89
N ASN A 73 5.51 12.00 7.12
CA ASN A 73 6.62 12.14 6.19
C ASN A 73 6.29 11.51 4.84
N ALA A 74 6.33 12.32 3.79
CA ALA A 74 6.00 11.93 2.42
C ALA A 74 7.18 11.28 1.66
N VAL A 75 8.36 11.10 2.29
CA VAL A 75 9.55 10.49 1.67
C VAL A 75 9.85 9.14 2.30
N LEU A 76 9.64 8.04 1.57
CA LEU A 76 10.03 6.70 1.99
C LEU A 76 11.26 6.21 1.21
N ASN A 77 12.40 6.13 1.89
CA ASN A 77 13.58 5.41 1.38
C ASN A 77 13.64 4.03 2.06
N VAL A 78 13.42 2.93 1.33
CA VAL A 78 13.44 1.58 1.94
C VAL A 78 14.85 1.20 2.42
N GLY A 79 15.88 1.60 1.67
CA GLY A 79 17.29 1.41 1.98
C GLY A 79 17.86 0.08 1.51
N GLU A 80 19.17 0.03 1.36
CA GLU A 80 19.94 -1.14 0.94
C GLU A 80 19.85 -2.24 2.02
N SER A 81 19.28 -3.39 1.68
CA SER A 81 19.02 -4.47 2.66
C SER A 81 18.87 -5.86 2.02
N GLY A 82 19.30 -6.03 0.77
CA GLY A 82 19.22 -7.30 0.03
C GLY A 82 17.81 -7.81 -0.23
N LEU A 83 16.78 -6.97 -0.06
CA LEU A 83 15.36 -7.31 -0.07
C LEU A 83 14.96 -8.00 -1.39
N THR A 84 14.25 -9.13 -1.31
CA THR A 84 13.74 -9.84 -2.50
C THR A 84 12.32 -9.42 -2.89
N THR A 85 11.56 -8.89 -1.94
CA THR A 85 10.20 -8.36 -2.13
C THR A 85 9.99 -7.10 -1.30
N LEU A 86 8.93 -6.34 -1.60
CA LEU A 86 8.35 -5.30 -0.75
C LEU A 86 6.94 -5.74 -0.31
N PRO A 87 6.35 -5.16 0.76
CA PRO A 87 4.97 -5.43 1.12
C PRO A 87 4.01 -4.88 0.05
N ASP A 88 2.86 -5.54 -0.13
CA ASP A 88 1.87 -5.22 -1.17
C ASP A 88 1.26 -3.81 -1.04
N CYS A 89 1.42 -3.17 0.12
CA CYS A 89 0.85 -1.86 0.44
C CYS A 89 1.93 -0.94 1.05
N LEU A 90 2.27 0.13 0.33
CA LEU A 90 3.10 1.24 0.79
C LEU A 90 2.20 2.36 1.38
N PRO A 91 2.68 3.21 2.30
CA PRO A 91 1.85 4.27 2.89
C PRO A 91 1.31 5.21 1.82
N ALA A 92 -0.02 5.32 1.67
CA ALA A 92 -0.64 5.97 0.51
C ALA A 92 -0.33 7.48 0.35
N HIS A 93 0.15 8.15 1.40
CA HIS A 93 0.43 9.59 1.41
C HIS A 93 1.85 9.98 0.95
N ILE A 94 2.72 9.02 0.60
CA ILE A 94 4.09 9.34 0.18
C ILE A 94 4.13 9.91 -1.25
N THR A 95 4.90 10.99 -1.42
CA THR A 95 5.14 11.65 -2.70
C THR A 95 6.49 11.24 -3.30
N THR A 96 7.44 10.76 -2.49
CA THR A 96 8.76 10.29 -2.94
C THR A 96 9.04 8.88 -2.41
N LEU A 97 9.40 7.98 -3.32
CA LEU A 97 9.76 6.59 -3.02
C LEU A 97 11.16 6.32 -3.59
N VAL A 98 12.10 5.95 -2.71
CA VAL A 98 13.50 5.66 -3.06
C VAL A 98 13.82 4.22 -2.68
N ILE A 99 14.23 3.44 -3.69
CA ILE A 99 14.51 2.01 -3.59
C ILE A 99 15.93 1.76 -4.09
N PRO A 100 16.94 2.01 -3.23
CA PRO A 100 18.32 1.76 -3.59
C PRO A 100 18.65 0.26 -3.52
N ASP A 101 19.82 -0.10 -4.02
CA ASP A 101 20.36 -1.43 -4.28
C ASP A 101 19.81 -2.57 -3.38
N ASN A 102 19.02 -3.45 -4.01
CA ASN A 102 18.30 -4.58 -3.41
C ASN A 102 18.10 -5.70 -4.48
N ASN A 103 17.41 -6.79 -4.14
CA ASN A 103 17.18 -7.93 -5.03
C ASN A 103 15.72 -8.03 -5.52
N LEU A 104 15.01 -6.90 -5.62
CA LEU A 104 13.59 -6.90 -6.02
C LEU A 104 13.45 -7.30 -7.49
N THR A 105 12.60 -8.28 -7.75
CA THR A 105 12.23 -8.71 -9.12
C THR A 105 10.95 -8.04 -9.63
N SER A 106 10.14 -7.49 -8.73
CA SER A 106 8.93 -6.71 -8.99
C SER A 106 8.71 -5.62 -7.94
N LEU A 107 7.83 -4.66 -8.23
CA LEU A 107 7.35 -3.65 -7.28
C LEU A 107 5.85 -3.85 -6.98
N PRO A 108 5.38 -3.49 -5.77
CA PRO A 108 3.95 -3.48 -5.43
C PRO A 108 3.22 -2.34 -6.14
N ALA A 109 1.90 -2.23 -5.92
CA ALA A 109 1.13 -1.08 -6.37
C ALA A 109 1.72 0.24 -5.82
N LEU A 110 1.95 1.21 -6.70
CA LEU A 110 2.52 2.50 -6.33
C LEU A 110 1.45 3.40 -5.66
N PRO A 111 1.82 4.22 -4.65
CA PRO A 111 0.91 5.19 -4.06
C PRO A 111 0.32 6.16 -5.09
N PRO A 112 -0.97 6.52 -4.99
CA PRO A 112 -1.63 7.37 -5.99
C PRO A 112 -1.06 8.79 -6.03
N GLU A 113 -0.56 9.29 -4.90
CA GLU A 113 0.03 10.62 -4.76
C GLU A 113 1.54 10.69 -5.08
N LEU A 114 2.15 9.60 -5.54
CA LEU A 114 3.58 9.54 -5.82
C LEU A 114 3.95 10.49 -6.96
N ARG A 115 4.96 11.34 -6.71
CA ARG A 115 5.49 12.37 -7.62
C ARG A 115 6.90 12.03 -8.12
N THR A 116 7.70 11.37 -7.28
CA THR A 116 9.05 10.93 -7.62
C THR A 116 9.22 9.44 -7.27
N LEU A 117 9.62 8.64 -8.26
CA LEU A 117 10.03 7.24 -8.08
C LEU A 117 11.50 7.09 -8.47
N GLU A 118 12.33 6.68 -7.52
CA GLU A 118 13.74 6.37 -7.74
C GLU A 118 14.04 4.92 -7.36
N VAL A 119 14.64 4.16 -8.28
CA VAL A 119 15.05 2.76 -8.08
C VAL A 119 16.43 2.54 -8.69
N SER A 120 17.38 2.04 -7.90
CA SER A 120 18.73 1.67 -8.36
C SER A 120 19.02 0.20 -8.09
N GLY A 121 19.93 -0.39 -8.87
CA GLY A 121 20.60 -1.67 -8.53
C GLY A 121 19.65 -2.77 -8.08
N ASN A 122 18.64 -3.09 -8.89
CA ASN A 122 17.62 -4.10 -8.59
C ASN A 122 17.42 -5.04 -9.79
N GLN A 123 16.56 -6.05 -9.64
CA GLN A 123 16.35 -7.11 -10.63
C GLN A 123 14.98 -6.97 -11.34
N LEU A 124 14.43 -5.75 -11.42
CA LEU A 124 13.14 -5.47 -12.05
C LEU A 124 13.19 -5.72 -13.56
N THR A 125 12.29 -6.56 -14.06
CA THR A 125 12.14 -6.87 -15.50
C THR A 125 10.98 -6.11 -16.16
N SER A 126 10.03 -5.63 -15.34
CA SER A 126 8.93 -4.72 -15.69
C SER A 126 8.63 -3.77 -14.51
N LEU A 127 7.80 -2.76 -14.75
CA LEU A 127 7.27 -1.86 -13.72
C LEU A 127 5.75 -2.00 -13.60
N PRO A 128 5.15 -1.74 -12.42
CA PRO A 128 3.71 -1.60 -12.26
C PRO A 128 3.18 -0.36 -13.01
N VAL A 129 1.85 -0.22 -13.08
CA VAL A 129 1.21 0.99 -13.62
C VAL A 129 1.67 2.21 -12.83
N LEU A 130 2.17 3.22 -13.54
CA LEU A 130 2.65 4.47 -12.95
C LEU A 130 1.45 5.34 -12.53
N PRO A 131 1.49 6.00 -11.35
CA PRO A 131 0.42 6.88 -10.93
C PRO A 131 0.33 8.11 -11.85
N PRO A 132 -0.88 8.61 -12.15
CA PRO A 132 -1.08 9.70 -13.12
C PRO A 132 -0.45 11.03 -12.68
N GLY A 133 -0.13 11.16 -11.39
CA GLY A 133 0.52 12.32 -10.79
C GLY A 133 2.06 12.31 -10.80
N LEU A 134 2.70 11.26 -11.33
CA LEU A 134 4.16 11.12 -11.32
C LEU A 134 4.83 12.16 -12.22
N LEU A 135 5.82 12.87 -11.68
CA LEU A 135 6.57 13.94 -12.36
C LEU A 135 8.00 13.50 -12.70
N GLU A 136 8.59 12.62 -11.90
CA GLU A 136 9.97 12.19 -12.04
C GLU A 136 10.09 10.67 -11.89
N LEU A 137 10.66 9.99 -12.90
CA LEU A 137 10.89 8.56 -12.93
C LEU A 137 12.38 8.27 -13.20
N SER A 138 13.05 7.70 -12.20
CA SER A 138 14.49 7.42 -12.19
C SER A 138 14.72 5.94 -11.92
N ILE A 139 14.90 5.12 -12.95
CA ILE A 139 15.16 3.67 -12.82
C ILE A 139 16.50 3.34 -13.46
N PHE A 140 17.51 2.95 -12.66
CA PHE A 140 18.83 2.63 -13.18
C PHE A 140 19.38 1.29 -12.68
N SER A 141 20.28 0.70 -13.46
CA SER A 141 20.89 -0.62 -13.19
C SER A 141 19.84 -1.70 -12.87
N ASN A 142 18.89 -1.90 -13.78
CA ASN A 142 17.80 -2.88 -13.67
C ASN A 142 17.61 -3.61 -15.02
N PRO A 143 17.22 -4.90 -15.05
CA PRO A 143 16.99 -5.64 -16.30
C PRO A 143 15.63 -5.32 -16.99
N LEU A 144 15.15 -4.08 -16.94
CA LEU A 144 13.89 -3.69 -17.61
C LEU A 144 14.02 -3.85 -19.12
N THR A 145 13.06 -4.55 -19.73
CA THR A 145 13.01 -4.80 -21.19
C THR A 145 12.04 -3.87 -21.93
N HIS A 146 11.07 -3.31 -21.21
CA HIS A 146 10.01 -2.41 -21.65
C HIS A 146 9.60 -1.49 -20.48
N LEU A 147 8.84 -0.42 -20.80
CA LEU A 147 8.21 0.45 -19.80
C LEU A 147 6.68 0.40 -19.96
N PRO A 148 5.91 0.63 -18.86
CA PRO A 148 4.47 0.89 -18.94
C PRO A 148 4.20 2.24 -19.63
N ALA A 149 2.91 2.53 -19.87
CA ALA A 149 2.49 3.85 -20.32
C ALA A 149 2.97 4.95 -19.34
N LEU A 150 3.59 5.99 -19.86
CA LEU A 150 4.07 7.13 -19.07
C LEU A 150 2.90 8.08 -18.77
N PRO A 151 2.83 8.68 -17.58
CA PRO A 151 1.81 9.67 -17.27
C PRO A 151 2.10 10.98 -17.99
N SER A 152 1.04 11.69 -18.43
CA SER A 152 1.14 12.93 -19.21
C SER A 152 1.74 14.13 -18.46
N GLY A 153 2.02 13.98 -17.16
CA GLY A 153 2.71 14.98 -16.33
C GLY A 153 4.19 14.69 -16.09
N LEU A 154 4.77 13.66 -16.73
CA LEU A 154 6.15 13.25 -16.44
C LEU A 154 7.18 14.24 -17.04
N CYS A 155 7.80 15.04 -16.18
CA CYS A 155 8.80 16.04 -16.55
C CYS A 155 10.23 15.49 -16.65
N LYS A 156 10.55 14.38 -15.97
CA LYS A 156 11.88 13.74 -15.99
C LYS A 156 11.78 12.23 -16.12
N LEU A 157 12.60 11.68 -17.03
CA LEU A 157 12.72 10.24 -17.29
C LEU A 157 14.20 9.87 -17.38
N TRP A 158 14.72 9.17 -16.37
CA TRP A 158 16.10 8.67 -16.34
C TRP A 158 16.08 7.14 -16.24
N ILE A 159 16.43 6.48 -17.34
CA ILE A 159 16.25 5.05 -17.57
C ILE A 159 17.53 4.36 -18.08
N PHE A 160 18.69 4.89 -17.68
CA PHE A 160 20.00 4.38 -18.10
C PHE A 160 20.39 3.08 -17.38
N GLY A 161 21.21 2.24 -18.01
CA GLY A 161 21.58 0.93 -17.43
C GLY A 161 20.42 -0.07 -17.38
N ASN A 162 19.46 0.05 -18.31
CA ASN A 162 18.39 -0.94 -18.52
C ASN A 162 18.56 -1.65 -19.88
N GLN A 163 17.77 -2.70 -20.12
CA GLN A 163 17.78 -3.52 -21.34
C GLN A 163 16.60 -3.18 -22.28
N LEU A 164 16.18 -1.91 -22.29
CA LEU A 164 15.01 -1.44 -23.03
C LEU A 164 15.23 -1.56 -24.54
N THR A 165 14.36 -2.31 -25.20
CA THR A 165 14.40 -2.50 -26.66
C THR A 165 13.59 -1.45 -27.43
N SER A 166 12.69 -0.75 -26.74
CA SER A 166 11.86 0.33 -27.26
C SER A 166 11.43 1.27 -26.12
N LEU A 167 10.88 2.42 -26.47
CA LEU A 167 10.24 3.34 -25.52
C LEU A 167 8.73 3.45 -25.84
N PRO A 168 7.87 3.64 -24.82
CA PRO A 168 6.48 4.02 -25.03
C PRO A 168 6.38 5.45 -25.60
N VAL A 169 5.15 5.88 -25.93
CA VAL A 169 4.89 7.28 -26.26
C VAL A 169 5.33 8.17 -25.10
N LEU A 170 6.19 9.15 -25.41
CA LEU A 170 6.61 10.19 -24.47
C LEU A 170 5.51 11.28 -24.38
N PRO A 171 5.31 11.90 -23.20
CA PRO A 171 4.33 12.95 -23.00
C PRO A 171 4.72 14.29 -23.64
#